data_AF-A0AAW5N710-F1
#
_entry.id   AF-A0AAW5N710-F1
#
_cell.length_a   1.000
_cell.length_b   1.000
_cell.length_c   1.000
_cell.angle_alpha   90.00
_cell.angle_beta   90.00
_cell.angle_gamma   90.00
#
_symmetry.space_group_name_H-M   'P 1'
#
loop_
_entity.id
_entity.type
_entity.pdbx_description
1 polymer ?
#
loop_
_entity_poly.entity_id
_entity_poly.type
_entity_poly.pdbx_seq_one_letter_code
_entity_poly.pdbx_strand_id
1 'polypeptide(L)' 'MPDWEIVEWNEVNFDINQSLYVQKALAHKKYAFVSDYIRLYALYNDGGIYLDTDVMLLKPLNSFC' A
#
# COMPACT_ATOMS: atom_id res chain seq x y z
N MET A 1 9.92 -17.57 4.62
CA MET A 1 10.30 -16.15 4.53
C MET A 1 10.29 -15.60 5.95
N PRO A 2 11.27 -15.93 6.81
CA PRO A 2 11.03 -15.82 8.25
C PRO A 2 11.16 -14.41 8.81
N ASP A 3 11.78 -13.47 8.09
CA ASP A 3 12.18 -12.17 8.67
C ASP A 3 11.40 -10.95 8.11
N TRP A 4 10.36 -11.17 7.30
CA TRP A 4 9.57 -10.07 6.72
C TRP A 4 8.37 -9.74 7.62
N GLU A 5 8.18 -8.45 7.90
CA GLU A 5 6.92 -7.94 8.44
C GLU A 5 5.91 -7.77 7.30
N ILE A 6 4.69 -8.27 7.49
CA ILE A 6 3.60 -8.09 6.54
C ILE A 6 2.66 -7.03 7.08
N VAL A 7 2.50 -5.95 6.33
CA VAL A 7 1.58 -4.86 6.63
C VAL A 7 0.49 -4.83 5.56
N GLU A 8 -0.77 -4.97 5.97
CA GLU A 8 -1.94 -4.76 5.10
C GLU A 8 -2.43 -3.32 5.28
N TRP A 9 -2.35 -2.50 4.25
CA TRP A 9 -2.86 -1.13 4.27
C TRP A 9 -4.36 -1.08 3.98
N ASN A 10 -5.13 -0.46 4.88
CA ASN A 10 -6.58 -0.35 4.81
C ASN A 10 -7.08 0.93 5.52
N GLU A 11 -8.39 1.11 5.63
CA GLU A 11 -9.01 2.30 6.23
C GLU A 11 -8.81 2.41 7.75
N VAL A 12 -8.27 1.37 8.41
CA VAL A 12 -8.00 1.37 9.85
C VAL A 12 -6.61 1.93 10.15
N ASN A 13 -5.63 1.70 9.29
CA ASN A 13 -4.24 2.16 9.48
C ASN A 13 -3.83 3.30 8.55
N PHE A 14 -4.66 3.68 7.58
CA PHE A 14 -4.49 4.89 6.79
C PHE A 14 -5.56 5.92 7.13
N ASP A 15 -5.15 7.08 7.67
CA ASP A 15 -6.07 8.21 7.85
C ASP A 15 -6.42 8.82 6.49
N ILE A 16 -7.63 8.53 6.00
CA ILE A 16 -8.15 9.08 4.74
C ILE A 16 -8.21 10.61 4.75
N ASN A 17 -8.25 11.25 5.92
CA ASN A 17 -8.37 12.69 6.04
C ASN A 17 -7.04 13.43 5.82
N GLN A 18 -5.90 12.74 5.89
CA GLN A 18 -4.59 13.36 5.72
C GLN A 18 -4.33 13.87 4.29
N SER A 19 -5.14 13.45 3.31
CA SER A 19 -4.98 13.83 1.90
C SER A 19 -6.31 14.18 1.25
N LEU A 20 -6.46 15.45 0.84
CA LEU A 20 -7.62 15.92 0.07
C LEU A 20 -7.78 15.14 -1.25
N TYR A 21 -6.67 14.68 -1.83
CA TYR A 21 -6.70 13.85 -3.03
C TYR A 21 -7.38 12.51 -2.75
N VAL A 22 -6.95 11.81 -1.70
CA VAL A 22 -7.53 10.51 -1.30
C VAL A 22 -9.00 10.68 -0.94
N GLN A 23 -9.35 11.70 -0.14
CA GLN A 23 -10.75 11.98 0.20
C GLN A 23 -11.63 12.13 -1.05
N LYS A 24 -11.19 12.93 -2.04
CA LYS A 24 -11.93 13.16 -3.28
C LYS A 24 -12.01 11.89 -4.13
N ALA A 25 -10.92 11.15 -4.26
CA ALA A 25 -10.92 9.89 -5.01
C ALA A 25 -11.88 8.87 -4.39
N LEU A 26 -11.84 8.71 -3.07
CA LEU A 26 -12.73 7.82 -2.33
C LEU A 26 -14.20 8.22 -2.45
N ALA A 27 -14.51 9.52 -2.31
CA ALA A 27 -15.87 10.04 -2.49
C ALA A 27 -16.46 9.75 -3.88
N HIS A 28 -15.61 9.68 -4.91
CA HIS A 28 -15.99 9.31 -6.28
C HIS A 28 -15.81 7.81 -6.57
N LYS A 29 -15.58 6.98 -5.55
CA LYS A 29 -15.35 5.52 -5.64
C LYS A 29 -14.21 5.15 -6.59
N LYS A 30 -13.20 6.02 -6.69
CA LYS A 30 -12.01 5.84 -7.52
C LYS A 30 -10.92 5.10 -6.75
N TYR A 31 -11.20 3.85 -6.35
CA TYR A 31 -10.34 3.07 -5.44
C TYR A 31 -8.93 2.81 -5.95
N ALA A 32 -8.74 2.62 -7.27
CA ALA A 32 -7.41 2.47 -7.85
C ALA A 32 -6.51 3.69 -7.56
N PHE A 33 -7.05 4.90 -7.65
CA PHE A 33 -6.32 6.14 -7.35
C PHE A 33 -6.05 6.32 -5.86
N VAL A 34 -6.93 5.80 -5.00
CA VAL A 34 -6.69 5.75 -3.55
C VAL A 34 -5.51 4.81 -3.27
N SER A 35 -5.54 3.59 -3.83
CA SER A 35 -4.44 2.61 -3.71
C SER A 35 -3.12 3.14 -4.26
N ASP A 36 -3.13 3.83 -5.40
CA ASP A 36 -1.94 4.45 -5.99
C ASP A 36 -1.27 5.44 -5.03
N TYR A 37 -2.06 6.27 -4.35
CA TYR A 37 -1.53 7.22 -3.37
C TYR A 37 -0.97 6.50 -2.14
N ILE A 38 -1.74 5.55 -1.59
CA ILE A 38 -1.35 4.79 -0.39
C ILE A 38 -0.06 4.00 -0.64
N ARG A 39 0.10 3.40 -1.83
CA ARG A 39 1.34 2.72 -2.24
C ARG A 39 2.57 3.63 -2.13
N LEU A 40 2.47 4.86 -2.65
CA LEU A 40 3.57 5.82 -2.57
C LEU A 40 3.82 6.26 -1.11
N TYR A 41 2.75 6.48 -0.35
CA TYR A 41 2.84 6.83 1.07
C TYR A 41 3.55 5.75 1.89
N ALA A 42 3.15 4.50 1.74
CA ALA A 42 3.72 3.35 2.45
C ALA A 42 5.21 3.21 2.13
N LEU A 43 5.57 3.22 0.83
CA LEU A 43 6.97 3.11 0.41
C LEU A 43 7.82 4.31 0.84
N TYR A 44 7.25 5.50 0.93
CA TYR A 44 7.97 6.70 1.37
C TYR A 44 8.25 6.69 2.88
N ASN A 45 7.29 6.26 3.70
CA ASN A 45 7.42 6.29 5.15
C ASN A 45 8.12 5.05 5.72
N ASP A 46 7.78 3.87 5.21
CA ASP A 46 8.21 2.59 5.80
C ASP A 46 9.25 1.87 4.92
N GLY A 47 9.35 2.23 3.63
CA GLY A 47 10.20 1.53 2.67
C GLY A 47 9.66 0.13 2.32
N GLY A 48 10.56 -0.76 1.91
CA GLY A 48 10.22 -2.15 1.61
C GLY A 48 9.65 -2.39 0.21
N ILE A 49 8.76 -3.38 0.10
CA ILE A 49 8.18 -3.84 -1.17
C ILE A 49 6.66 -3.80 -1.05
N TYR A 50 6.01 -3.08 -1.96
CA TYR A 50 4.55 -3.01 -2.05
C TYR A 50 4.03 -4.00 -3.08
N LEU A 51 2.97 -4.72 -2.73
CA LEU A 51 2.31 -5.72 -3.56
C LEU A 51 0.80 -5.47 -3.53
N ASP A 52 0.15 -5.50 -4.69
CA ASP A 52 -1.32 -5.47 -4.77
C ASP A 52 -1.90 -6.78 -4.20
N THR A 53 -3.13 -6.74 -3.69
CA THR A 53 -3.76 -7.88 -2.99
C THR A 53 -4.01 -9.10 -3.88
N ASP A 54 -3.93 -8.94 -5.20
CA ASP A 54 -4.18 -9.97 -6.21
C ASP A 54 -2.90 -10.58 -6.78
N VAL A 55 -1.72 -10.23 -6.25
CA VAL A 55 -0.44 -10.79 -6.70
C VAL A 55 0.01 -11.98 -5.86
N MET A 56 0.69 -12.93 -6.51
CA MET A 56 1.28 -14.09 -5.86
C MET A 56 2.81 -14.05 -5.98
N LEU A 57 3.48 -14.26 -4.86
CA LEU A 57 4.93 -14.35 -4.83
C LEU A 57 5.40 -15.77 -5.21
N LEU A 58 6.10 -15.90 -6.34
CA LEU A 58 6.60 -17.19 -6.84
C LEU A 58 8.01 -17.55 -6.32
N LYS A 59 8.77 -16.58 -5.82
CA LYS A 59 10.15 -16.74 -5.35
C LYS A 59 10.41 -15.84 -4.14
N PRO A 60 11.33 -16.19 -3.22
CA PRO A 60 11.67 -15.34 -2.09
C PRO A 60 12.13 -13.94 -2.52
N LEU A 61 11.76 -12.91 -1.76
CA LEU A 61 12.13 -11.52 -2.03
C LEU A 61 13.59 -11.20 -1.67
N ASN A 62 14.28 -12.08 -0.95
CA ASN A 62 15.66 -11.89 -0.45
C ASN A 62 16.69 -11.55 -1.55
N SER A 63 16.40 -11.81 -2.84
CA SER A 63 17.30 -11.48 -3.94
C SER A 63 17.26 -10.01 -4.38
N PHE A 64 16.31 -9.22 -3.88
CA PHE A 64 16.14 -7.80 -4.24
C PHE A 64 16.70 -6.84 -3.19
N CYS A 65 17.24 -7.37 -2.08
CA CYS A 65 17.83 -6.61 -0.97
C CYS A 65 19.30 -6.94 -0.79
#